data_AF-A0A940TCR8-F1
#
_entry.id   AF-A0A940TCR8-F1
#
_cell.length_a   1.000
_cell.length_b   1.000
_cell.length_c   1.000
_cell.angle_alpha   90.00
_cell.angle_beta   90.00
_cell.angle_gamma   90.00
#
_symmetry.space_group_name_H-M   'P 1'
#
loop_
_entity.id
_entity.type
_entity.pdbx_description
1 polymer ?
#
loop_
_entity_poly.entity_id
_entity_poly.type
_entity_poly.pdbx_seq_one_letter_code
_entity_poly.pdbx_strand_id
1 'polypeptide(L)'
;TGFDATTLNTLWVDKNLKMHGLIQSYSRTNRILNSIKTFGNIVCFRNLEEETNDAIALFGDKEASGMVLLKSYKDYYYGYDENGKHQKGYEERIAELLQKYPLGTDIIGEKAEKDFIVLFGNILRLRNILSTFDEFTEEAAILLPIDFQDYTGIYNDLHDKYRRDVDKDNINDDIVFEMELVKQIEVNIDYILMLVAKYHESNCEDKTILASIDRAIKSSLELRSKKELIESFIATITVKTDVDKDWAAFVKEQQKSDIETLIAEERLNSEELRKYLFNAFRDGQIKTSGTDIDKIMPPVSRFGGGARAEKKQIVIDKLKAFFEKYYGLGMVELTS
;
A
#
# COMPACT_ATOMS: atom_id res chain seq x y z
N THR A 1 23.91 21.66 -0.27
CA THR A 1 23.30 22.15 0.99
C THR A 1 22.00 22.93 0.78
N GLY A 2 21.49 23.13 -0.45
CA GLY A 2 20.20 23.81 -0.71
C GLY A 2 19.06 22.91 -1.19
N PHE A 3 19.34 21.63 -1.48
CA PHE A 3 18.32 20.70 -1.99
C PHE A 3 17.32 20.35 -0.88
N ASP A 4 16.03 20.50 -1.17
CA ASP A 4 14.94 20.27 -0.23
C ASP A 4 13.83 19.49 -0.94
N ALA A 5 13.51 18.31 -0.42
CA ALA A 5 12.48 17.43 -0.99
C ALA A 5 11.73 16.73 0.15
N THR A 6 10.43 16.95 0.25
CA THR A 6 9.59 16.36 1.30
C THR A 6 9.44 14.84 1.14
N THR A 7 9.54 14.33 -0.10
CA THR A 7 9.42 12.90 -0.42
C THR A 7 10.73 12.11 -0.25
N LEU A 8 11.88 12.78 -0.08
CA LEU A 8 13.16 12.09 0.11
C LEU A 8 13.25 11.57 1.56
N ASN A 9 13.28 10.24 1.73
CA ASN A 9 13.36 9.59 3.04
C ASN A 9 14.74 8.97 3.33
N THR A 10 15.43 8.44 2.32
CA THR A 10 16.65 7.63 2.54
C THR A 10 17.89 8.34 2.04
N LEU A 11 18.97 8.29 2.84
CA LEU A 11 20.30 8.72 2.44
C LEU A 11 21.28 7.56 2.61
N TRP A 12 21.90 7.16 1.50
CA TRP A 12 22.96 6.18 1.46
C TRP A 12 24.32 6.88 1.56
N VAL A 13 25.15 6.50 2.52
CA VAL A 13 26.38 7.20 2.87
C VAL A 13 27.59 6.25 2.81
N ASP A 14 28.42 6.42 1.80
CA ASP A 14 29.79 5.88 1.74
C ASP A 14 30.81 7.04 1.80
N LYS A 15 30.70 7.87 2.84
CA LYS A 15 31.57 9.03 3.03
C LYS A 15 31.83 9.28 4.51
N ASN A 16 33.04 9.72 4.84
CA ASN A 16 33.41 10.14 6.19
C ASN A 16 32.80 11.53 6.49
N LEU A 17 31.53 11.55 6.88
CA LEU A 17 30.84 12.76 7.32
C LEU A 17 31.25 13.11 8.76
N LYS A 18 31.38 14.40 9.07
CA LYS A 18 31.80 14.88 10.41
C LYS A 18 31.04 16.13 10.83
N MET A 19 30.76 16.25 12.12
CA MET A 19 30.24 17.47 12.76
C MET A 19 29.02 18.05 12.02
N HIS A 20 29.00 19.37 11.76
CA HIS A 20 27.89 20.05 11.10
C HIS A 20 27.57 19.51 9.69
N GLY A 21 28.58 18.99 8.97
CA GLY A 21 28.39 18.40 7.64
C GLY A 21 27.60 17.09 7.69
N LEU A 22 27.75 16.32 8.78
CA LEU A 22 26.95 15.13 9.05
C LEU A 22 25.49 15.52 9.30
N ILE A 23 25.24 16.45 10.23
CA ILE A 23 23.87 16.91 10.56
C ILE A 23 23.17 17.50 9.33
N GLN A 24 23.85 18.34 8.54
CA GLN A 24 23.28 18.93 7.32
C GLN A 24 22.95 17.92 6.21
N SER A 25 23.67 16.79 6.20
CA SER A 25 23.42 15.70 5.27
C SER A 25 22.23 14.88 5.75
N TYR A 26 22.18 14.52 7.03
CA TYR A 26 21.07 13.77 7.62
C TYR A 26 19.77 14.59 7.58
N SER A 27 19.83 15.90 7.77
CA SER A 27 18.66 16.78 7.71
C SER A 27 18.01 16.89 6.32
N ARG A 28 18.55 16.21 5.29
CA ARG A 28 17.90 16.14 3.96
C ARG A 28 16.76 15.13 3.94
N THR A 29 16.76 14.17 4.85
CA THR A 29 15.79 13.08 4.89
C THR A 29 14.64 13.35 5.86
N ASN A 30 14.84 14.19 6.88
CA ASN A 30 13.89 14.39 7.99
C ASN A 30 12.81 15.46 7.75
N ARG A 31 12.58 15.89 6.50
CA ARG A 31 11.46 16.80 6.18
C ARG A 31 10.13 16.10 6.37
N ILE A 32 9.26 16.66 7.21
CA ILE A 32 7.93 16.13 7.50
C ILE A 32 7.10 16.16 6.22
N LEU A 33 6.44 15.04 5.91
CA LEU A 33 5.50 14.93 4.80
C LEU A 33 4.09 14.62 5.34
N ASN A 34 3.97 13.50 6.05
CA ASN A 34 2.70 12.92 6.49
C ASN A 34 2.97 11.87 7.61
N SER A 35 1.93 11.23 8.16
CA SER A 35 2.03 10.26 9.28
C SER A 35 2.84 9.01 8.94
N ILE A 36 3.06 8.74 7.65
CA ILE A 36 3.92 7.67 7.15
C ILE A 36 5.40 8.00 7.39
N LYS A 37 5.81 9.20 6.96
CA LYS A 37 7.20 9.64 7.02
C LYS A 37 7.48 10.35 8.34
N THR A 38 7.64 9.57 9.40
CA THR A 38 7.94 10.06 10.75
C THR A 38 9.43 10.32 10.98
N PHE A 39 10.30 9.68 10.21
CA PHE A 39 11.76 9.80 10.32
C PHE A 39 12.45 9.71 8.95
N GLY A 40 13.75 9.98 8.94
CA GLY A 40 14.62 9.82 7.78
C GLY A 40 15.59 8.67 7.98
N ASN A 41 15.71 7.80 6.99
CA ASN A 41 16.59 6.63 7.02
C ASN A 41 17.99 7.01 6.56
N ILE A 42 18.99 6.74 7.41
CA ILE A 42 20.40 6.94 7.06
C ILE A 42 21.07 5.57 7.04
N VAL A 43 21.52 5.15 5.85
CA VAL A 43 22.22 3.87 5.68
C VAL A 43 23.69 4.15 5.42
N CYS A 44 24.53 3.81 6.40
CA CYS A 44 25.97 4.05 6.34
C CYS A 44 26.72 2.76 5.98
N PHE A 45 27.57 2.82 4.96
CA PHE A 45 28.48 1.73 4.59
C PHE A 45 29.80 1.77 5.39
N ARG A 46 29.93 2.75 6.28
CA ARG A 46 31.05 2.94 7.19
C ARG A 46 30.49 3.14 8.59
N ASN A 47 31.25 2.73 9.60
CA ASN A 47 30.89 3.07 10.97
C ASN A 47 31.04 4.59 11.15
N LEU A 48 29.92 5.28 11.35
CA LEU A 48 29.83 6.72 11.64
C LEU A 48 29.13 6.97 12.99
N GLU A 49 29.01 5.95 13.84
CA GLU A 49 28.28 6.02 15.10
C GLU A 49 28.92 7.03 16.06
N GLU A 50 30.24 6.97 16.23
CA GLU A 50 31.00 7.91 17.06
C GLU A 50 30.86 9.34 16.54
N GLU A 51 31.04 9.57 15.24
CA GLU A 51 30.87 10.89 14.63
C GLU A 51 29.44 11.42 14.72
N THR A 52 28.44 10.54 14.69
CA THR A 52 27.03 10.89 14.85
C THR A 52 26.76 11.32 16.29
N ASN A 53 27.21 10.55 17.27
CA ASN A 53 27.07 10.86 18.70
C ASN A 53 27.78 12.16 19.05
N ASP A 54 29.01 12.36 18.56
CA ASP A 54 29.78 13.59 18.75
C ASP A 54 29.07 14.81 18.14
N ALA A 55 28.52 14.66 16.94
CA ALA A 55 27.79 15.74 16.29
C ALA A 55 26.51 16.09 17.06
N ILE A 56 25.74 15.09 17.52
CA ILE A 56 24.53 15.33 18.31
C ILE A 56 24.87 15.97 19.66
N ALA A 57 25.91 15.50 20.36
CA ALA A 57 26.34 16.07 21.62
C ALA A 57 26.85 17.52 21.49
N LEU A 58 27.41 17.88 20.33
CA LEU A 58 27.90 19.23 20.04
C LEU A 58 26.77 20.20 19.69
N PHE A 59 25.72 19.73 19.00
CA PHE A 59 24.64 20.58 18.48
C PHE A 59 23.29 20.43 19.24
N GLY A 60 23.22 19.51 20.20
CA GLY A 60 22.05 19.25 21.04
C GLY A 60 22.39 19.19 22.53
N ASP A 61 21.38 18.93 23.36
CA ASP A 61 21.58 18.62 24.78
C ASP A 61 22.14 17.18 24.91
N LYS A 62 22.93 16.87 25.95
CA LYS A 62 23.45 15.49 26.15
C LYS A 62 22.32 14.48 26.34
N GLU A 63 21.18 14.92 26.85
CA GLU A 63 19.96 14.10 26.95
C GLU A 63 19.17 14.03 25.62
N ALA A 64 19.50 14.85 24.62
CA ALA A 64 18.79 14.88 23.34
C ALA A 64 19.16 13.72 22.41
N SER A 65 20.23 12.96 22.68
CA SER A 65 20.64 11.84 21.81
C SER A 65 19.54 10.77 21.66
N GLY A 66 18.76 10.52 22.72
CA GLY A 66 17.61 9.61 22.68
C GLY A 66 16.35 10.19 22.02
N MET A 67 16.29 11.50 21.81
CA MET A 67 15.20 12.18 21.09
C MET A 67 15.49 12.34 19.60
N VAL A 68 16.76 12.40 19.21
CA VAL A 68 17.20 12.65 17.83
C VAL A 68 17.35 11.35 17.04
N LEU A 69 17.71 10.25 17.70
CA LEU A 69 17.82 8.92 17.10
C LEU A 69 16.62 8.06 17.48
N LEU A 70 16.18 7.21 16.55
CA LEU A 70 15.23 6.15 16.87
C LEU A 70 15.84 5.21 17.91
N LYS A 71 14.97 4.65 18.76
CA LYS A 71 15.37 3.60 19.71
C LYS A 71 15.70 2.30 18.97
N SER A 72 16.25 1.32 19.69
CA SER A 72 16.63 0.05 19.06
C SER A 72 15.41 -0.75 18.61
N TYR A 73 15.61 -1.68 17.68
CA TYR A 73 14.60 -2.67 17.30
C TYR A 73 13.97 -3.34 18.53
N LYS A 74 14.80 -3.75 19.49
CA LYS A 74 14.35 -4.43 20.72
C LYS A 74 13.44 -3.56 21.57
N ASP A 75 13.73 -2.26 21.66
CA ASP A 75 12.90 -1.33 22.43
C ASP A 75 11.51 -1.17 21.80
N TYR A 76 11.43 -1.05 20.47
CA TYR A 76 10.13 -0.96 19.78
C TYR A 76 9.38 -2.30 19.78
N TYR A 77 10.09 -3.42 19.72
CA TYR A 77 9.50 -4.75 19.65
C TYR A 77 9.01 -5.25 21.01
N TYR A 78 9.87 -5.20 22.04
CA TYR A 78 9.62 -5.74 23.39
C TYR A 78 9.18 -4.69 24.41
N GLY A 79 9.26 -3.40 24.07
CA GLY A 79 8.97 -2.32 25.01
C GLY A 79 10.21 -1.84 25.75
N TYR A 80 10.10 -0.68 26.40
CA TYR A 80 11.18 -0.06 27.16
C TYR A 80 10.64 0.80 28.29
N ASP A 81 11.46 0.99 29.33
CA ASP A 81 11.15 1.89 30.43
C ASP A 81 11.82 3.25 30.21
N GLU A 82 11.03 4.32 30.28
CA GLU A 82 11.53 5.69 30.17
C GLU A 82 10.83 6.57 31.20
N ASN A 83 11.61 7.35 31.96
CA ASN A 83 11.10 8.28 32.96
C ASN A 83 10.13 7.64 33.98
N GLY A 84 10.39 6.38 34.36
CA GLY A 84 9.57 5.61 35.31
C GLY A 84 8.23 5.11 34.74
N LYS A 85 8.02 5.19 33.43
CA LYS A 85 6.85 4.63 32.74
C LYS A 85 7.28 3.57 31.73
N HIS A 86 6.61 2.44 31.78
CA HIS A 86 6.78 1.38 30.80
C HIS A 86 6.04 1.73 29.51
N GLN A 87 6.77 1.76 28.41
CA GLN A 87 6.23 1.93 27.06
C GLN A 87 6.08 0.55 26.42
N LYS A 88 4.82 0.14 26.24
CA LYS A 88 4.49 -1.16 25.64
C LYS A 88 5.06 -1.30 24.23
N GLY A 89 5.78 -2.39 24.00
CA GLY A 89 6.29 -2.78 22.70
C GLY A 89 5.23 -3.31 21.75
N TYR A 90 5.66 -3.69 20.54
CA TYR A 90 4.81 -4.33 19.54
C TYR A 90 4.23 -5.64 20.06
N GLU A 91 5.06 -6.52 20.64
CA GLU A 91 4.63 -7.84 21.12
C GLU A 91 3.52 -7.74 22.18
N GLU A 92 3.70 -6.87 23.17
CA GLU A 92 2.71 -6.64 24.23
C GLU A 92 1.38 -6.10 23.68
N ARG A 93 1.43 -5.22 22.69
CA ARG A 93 0.23 -4.64 22.08
C ARG A 93 -0.50 -5.65 21.21
N ILE A 94 0.21 -6.52 20.50
CA ILE A 94 -0.40 -7.65 19.78
C ILE A 94 -1.06 -8.60 20.78
N ALA A 95 -0.38 -8.95 21.87
CA ALA A 95 -0.98 -9.79 22.92
C ALA A 95 -2.24 -9.16 23.52
N GLU A 96 -2.21 -7.85 23.81
CA GLU A 96 -3.38 -7.10 24.29
C GLU A 96 -4.53 -7.09 23.26
N LEU A 97 -4.21 -6.91 21.98
CA LEU A 97 -5.18 -6.93 20.88
C LEU A 97 -5.89 -8.30 20.82
N LEU A 98 -5.12 -9.39 20.76
CA LEU A 98 -5.65 -10.75 20.67
C LEU A 98 -6.47 -11.14 21.90
N GLN A 99 -6.06 -10.67 23.09
CA GLN A 99 -6.77 -10.96 24.34
C GLN A 99 -8.10 -10.20 24.45
N LYS A 100 -8.11 -8.90 24.13
CA LYS A 100 -9.28 -8.04 24.33
C LYS A 100 -10.26 -8.07 23.16
N TYR A 101 -9.76 -8.29 21.95
CA TYR A 101 -10.53 -8.18 20.72
C TYR A 101 -10.29 -9.39 19.82
N PRO A 102 -10.55 -10.63 20.27
CA PRO A 102 -10.35 -11.81 19.43
C PRO A 102 -11.22 -11.73 18.16
N LEU A 103 -10.65 -12.12 17.02
CA LEU A 103 -11.36 -12.13 15.74
C LEU A 103 -12.62 -13.01 15.81
N GLY A 104 -13.69 -12.55 15.13
CA GLY A 104 -15.01 -13.19 15.16
C GLY A 104 -15.90 -12.76 16.32
N THR A 105 -15.45 -11.85 17.18
CA THR A 105 -16.28 -11.21 18.20
C THR A 105 -16.58 -9.76 17.85
N ASP A 106 -17.82 -9.33 18.08
CA ASP A 106 -18.21 -7.94 17.85
C ASP A 106 -17.66 -7.03 18.96
N ILE A 107 -17.06 -5.91 18.56
CA ILE A 107 -16.62 -4.86 19.49
C ILE A 107 -17.83 -3.98 19.83
N ILE A 108 -18.48 -4.28 20.95
CA ILE A 108 -19.72 -3.60 21.35
C ILE A 108 -19.43 -2.52 22.39
N GLY A 109 -19.85 -1.29 22.08
CA GLY A 109 -19.87 -0.15 23.00
C GLY A 109 -18.81 0.88 22.66
N GLU A 110 -19.20 2.16 22.74
CA GLU A 110 -18.37 3.30 22.31
C GLU A 110 -16.99 3.31 22.96
N LYS A 111 -16.91 3.00 24.26
CA LYS A 111 -15.61 2.91 24.96
C LYS A 111 -14.72 1.80 24.40
N ALA A 112 -15.27 0.61 24.15
CA ALA A 112 -14.52 -0.52 23.63
C ALA A 112 -14.02 -0.26 22.20
N GLU A 113 -14.84 0.40 21.38
CA GLU A 113 -14.48 0.84 20.04
C GLU A 113 -13.36 1.89 20.08
N LYS A 114 -13.46 2.92 20.94
CA LYS A 114 -12.40 3.93 21.13
C LYS A 114 -11.09 3.30 21.61
N ASP A 115 -11.15 2.41 22.60
CA ASP A 115 -9.98 1.70 23.12
C ASP A 115 -9.31 0.83 22.03
N PHE A 116 -10.12 0.18 21.16
CA PHE A 116 -9.61 -0.56 20.01
C PHE A 116 -8.92 0.35 18.99
N ILE A 117 -9.55 1.48 18.64
CA ILE A 117 -8.98 2.43 17.67
C ILE A 117 -7.62 2.94 18.14
N VAL A 118 -7.50 3.29 19.43
CA VAL A 118 -6.23 3.75 20.01
C VAL A 118 -5.19 2.62 20.02
N LEU A 119 -5.57 1.40 20.41
CA LEU A 119 -4.67 0.25 20.45
C LEU A 119 -4.14 -0.09 19.06
N PHE A 120 -5.04 -0.26 18.09
CA PHE A 120 -4.69 -0.64 16.73
C PHE A 120 -3.92 0.47 16.00
N GLY A 121 -4.28 1.74 16.19
CA GLY A 121 -3.49 2.88 15.69
C GLY A 121 -2.04 2.88 16.19
N ASN A 122 -1.82 2.54 17.47
CA ASN A 122 -0.46 2.39 18.00
C ASN A 122 0.30 1.20 17.39
N ILE A 123 -0.40 0.09 17.09
CA ILE A 123 0.19 -1.07 16.39
C ILE A 123 0.61 -0.67 14.97
N LEU A 124 -0.23 0.08 14.24
CA LEU A 124 0.10 0.59 12.90
C LEU A 124 1.37 1.45 12.94
N ARG A 125 1.48 2.38 13.90
CA ARG A 125 2.68 3.22 14.06
C ARG A 125 3.93 2.41 14.36
N LEU A 126 3.84 1.45 15.29
CA LEU A 126 4.97 0.58 15.63
C LEU A 126 5.38 -0.29 14.45
N ARG A 127 4.42 -0.87 13.73
CA ARG A 127 4.70 -1.66 12.53
C ARG A 127 5.41 -0.84 11.45
N ASN A 128 4.99 0.42 11.23
CA ASN A 128 5.65 1.32 10.30
C ASN A 128 7.11 1.60 10.71
N ILE A 129 7.37 1.83 12.00
CA ILE A 129 8.75 1.99 12.52
C ILE A 129 9.54 0.69 12.37
N LEU A 130 8.98 -0.45 12.77
CA LEU A 130 9.66 -1.74 12.74
C LEU A 130 9.99 -2.15 11.29
N SER A 131 9.16 -1.81 10.32
CA SER A 131 9.39 -2.11 8.90
C SER A 131 10.67 -1.51 8.31
N THR A 132 11.31 -0.55 8.99
CA THR A 132 12.60 0.01 8.56
C THR A 132 13.81 -0.71 9.12
N PHE A 133 13.61 -1.68 10.02
CA PHE A 133 14.66 -2.53 10.57
C PHE A 133 14.71 -3.84 9.78
N ASP A 134 15.91 -4.26 9.39
CA ASP A 134 16.12 -5.51 8.64
C ASP A 134 15.66 -6.74 9.45
N GLU A 135 15.64 -6.66 10.79
CA GLU A 135 15.18 -7.72 11.67
C GLU A 135 13.66 -7.97 11.63
N PHE A 136 12.86 -7.01 11.16
CA PHE A 136 11.40 -7.15 11.14
C PHE A 136 10.93 -7.91 9.90
N THR A 137 10.97 -9.24 9.98
CA THR A 137 10.49 -10.15 8.93
C THR A 137 9.02 -10.52 9.12
N GLU A 138 8.42 -11.21 8.14
CA GLU A 138 7.04 -11.73 8.25
C GLU A 138 6.86 -12.65 9.46
N GLU A 139 7.89 -13.44 9.82
CA GLU A 139 7.89 -14.30 11.00
C GLU A 139 7.88 -13.50 12.31
N ALA A 140 8.48 -12.31 12.31
CA ALA A 140 8.49 -11.40 13.46
C ALA A 140 7.20 -10.58 13.59
N ALA A 141 6.30 -10.59 12.59
CA ALA A 141 5.08 -9.77 12.63
C ALA A 141 4.02 -10.28 13.62
N ILE A 142 4.20 -11.47 14.23
CA ILE A 142 3.33 -12.17 15.20
C ILE A 142 1.92 -12.47 14.66
N LEU A 143 1.19 -11.45 14.19
CA LEU A 143 -0.07 -11.60 13.48
C LEU A 143 0.18 -12.14 12.07
N LEU A 144 -0.62 -13.13 11.69
CA LEU A 144 -0.69 -13.56 10.31
C LEU A 144 -1.17 -12.40 9.42
N PRO A 145 -0.75 -12.34 8.15
CA PRO A 145 -1.24 -11.33 7.20
C PRO A 145 -2.77 -11.27 7.14
N ILE A 146 -3.44 -12.42 7.27
CA ILE A 146 -4.90 -12.52 7.31
C ILE A 146 -5.52 -11.82 8.51
N ASP A 147 -5.02 -12.12 9.70
CA ASP A 147 -5.57 -11.58 10.95
C ASP A 147 -5.37 -10.06 10.99
N PHE A 148 -4.20 -9.59 10.57
CA PHE A 148 -3.91 -8.16 10.52
C PHE A 148 -4.84 -7.40 9.57
N GLN A 149 -5.18 -8.00 8.44
CA GLN A 149 -6.12 -7.41 7.48
C GLN A 149 -7.56 -7.43 8.01
N ASP A 150 -7.97 -8.49 8.70
CA ASP A 150 -9.28 -8.53 9.38
C ASP A 150 -9.40 -7.39 10.42
N TYR A 151 -8.36 -7.16 11.23
CA TYR A 151 -8.33 -6.02 12.15
C TYR A 151 -8.33 -4.66 11.43
N THR A 152 -7.63 -4.56 10.30
CA THR A 152 -7.63 -3.36 9.46
C THR A 152 -9.03 -3.08 8.89
N GLY A 153 -9.77 -4.14 8.51
CA GLY A 153 -11.17 -4.06 8.11
C GLY A 153 -12.06 -3.50 9.22
N ILE A 154 -11.94 -4.05 10.44
CA ILE A 154 -12.67 -3.55 11.62
C ILE A 154 -12.35 -2.07 11.88
N TYR A 155 -11.07 -1.69 11.78
CA TYR A 155 -10.61 -0.31 11.96
C TYR A 155 -11.23 0.65 10.93
N ASN A 156 -11.30 0.24 9.65
CA ASN A 156 -11.95 1.00 8.58
C ASN A 156 -13.47 1.12 8.78
N ASP A 157 -14.14 0.04 9.19
CA ASP A 157 -15.57 0.04 9.47
C ASP A 157 -15.92 1.02 10.60
N LEU A 158 -15.09 1.06 11.66
CA LEU A 158 -15.21 2.05 12.74
C LEU A 158 -14.93 3.47 12.25
N HIS A 159 -13.89 3.69 11.45
CA HIS A 159 -13.63 5.00 10.84
C HIS A 159 -14.86 5.51 10.06
N ASP A 160 -15.46 4.66 9.23
CA ASP A 160 -16.65 5.03 8.45
C ASP A 160 -17.90 5.26 9.32
N LYS A 161 -18.03 4.55 10.44
CA LYS A 161 -19.07 4.78 11.44
C LYS A 161 -18.92 6.17 12.07
N TYR A 162 -17.75 6.47 12.63
CA TYR A 162 -17.49 7.72 13.35
C TYR A 162 -17.42 8.95 12.42
N ARG A 163 -17.06 8.76 11.14
CA ARG A 163 -17.12 9.83 10.12
C ARG A 163 -18.54 10.24 9.76
N ARG A 164 -19.51 9.31 9.78
CA ARG A 164 -20.92 9.58 9.44
C ARG A 164 -21.68 10.27 10.57
N ASP A 165 -21.23 10.14 11.81
CA ASP A 165 -21.88 10.72 12.99
C ASP A 165 -21.45 12.17 13.32
N VAL A 166 -20.56 12.78 12.53
CA VAL A 166 -20.06 14.16 12.74
C VAL A 166 -21.18 15.22 12.62
N ASP A 167 -22.33 14.89 12.02
CA ASP A 167 -23.50 15.78 11.93
C ASP A 167 -24.42 15.78 13.17
N LYS A 168 -24.12 15.00 14.23
CA LYS A 168 -24.95 14.92 15.44
C LYS A 168 -24.13 15.17 16.70
N ASP A 169 -24.14 16.43 17.19
CA ASP A 169 -23.82 16.88 18.55
C ASP A 169 -23.15 15.83 19.49
N ASN A 170 -21.92 15.41 19.21
CA ASN A 170 -21.19 14.53 20.12
C ASN A 170 -19.67 14.70 20.04
N ILE A 171 -19.07 14.52 21.20
CA ILE A 171 -17.68 14.74 21.59
C ILE A 171 -16.77 13.69 20.91
N ASN A 172 -16.64 13.77 19.58
CA ASN A 172 -15.80 12.88 18.78
C ASN A 172 -14.47 13.52 18.33
N ASP A 173 -14.17 14.74 18.79
CA ASP A 173 -12.94 15.46 18.45
C ASP A 173 -11.65 14.78 18.96
N ASP A 174 -11.75 13.79 19.86
CA ASP A 174 -10.58 13.16 20.50
C ASP A 174 -10.05 11.89 19.81
N ILE A 175 -10.71 11.38 18.76
CA ILE A 175 -10.25 10.17 18.07
C ILE A 175 -9.47 10.53 16.80
N VAL A 176 -8.17 10.24 16.79
CA VAL A 176 -7.32 10.38 15.60
C VAL A 176 -7.14 9.01 14.93
N PHE A 177 -7.57 8.88 13.68
CA PHE A 177 -7.37 7.68 12.88
C PHE A 177 -6.09 7.74 12.05
N GLU A 178 -5.35 6.64 11.99
CA GLU A 178 -4.09 6.49 11.23
C GLU A 178 -4.34 6.06 9.78
N MET A 179 -5.24 6.76 9.08
CA MET A 179 -5.70 6.37 7.75
C MET A 179 -4.59 6.39 6.69
N GLU A 180 -3.53 7.17 6.88
CA GLU A 180 -2.39 7.16 5.98
C GLU A 180 -1.55 5.89 6.12
N LEU A 181 -1.36 5.38 7.35
CA LEU A 181 -0.67 4.12 7.59
C LEU A 181 -1.47 2.94 7.05
N VAL A 182 -2.81 2.97 7.20
CA VAL A 182 -3.70 1.95 6.63
C VAL A 182 -3.59 1.89 5.11
N LYS A 183 -3.53 3.04 4.43
CA LYS A 183 -3.39 3.11 2.96
C LYS A 183 -2.09 2.51 2.43
N GLN A 184 -1.00 2.52 3.20
CA GLN A 184 0.24 1.86 2.80
C GLN A 184 0.20 0.34 2.95
N ILE A 185 -0.64 -0.15 3.88
CA ILE A 185 -0.85 -1.58 4.12
C ILE A 185 -2.02 -2.10 3.27
N GLU A 186 -2.52 -1.28 2.33
CA GLU A 186 -3.67 -1.63 1.50
C GLU A 186 -3.45 -2.98 0.82
N VAL A 187 -4.45 -3.83 1.05
CA VAL A 187 -4.79 -5.05 0.34
C VAL A 187 -4.23 -5.04 -1.08
N ASN A 188 -3.11 -5.72 -1.28
CA ASN A 188 -2.53 -5.92 -2.60
C ASN A 188 -3.13 -7.17 -3.24
N ILE A 189 -2.77 -7.44 -4.50
CA ILE A 189 -3.28 -8.63 -5.18
C ILE A 189 -2.84 -9.92 -4.48
N ASP A 190 -1.66 -9.95 -3.87
CA ASP A 190 -1.12 -11.14 -3.20
C ASP A 190 -1.97 -11.56 -2.00
N TYR A 191 -2.49 -10.59 -1.24
CA TYR A 191 -3.44 -10.87 -0.16
C TYR A 191 -4.74 -11.47 -0.67
N ILE A 192 -5.27 -10.96 -1.78
CA ILE A 192 -6.45 -11.53 -2.42
C ILE A 192 -6.18 -12.97 -2.85
N LEU A 193 -5.01 -13.24 -3.43
CA LEU A 193 -4.61 -14.60 -3.83
C LEU A 193 -4.46 -15.54 -2.63
N MET A 194 -3.95 -15.05 -1.50
CA MET A 194 -3.91 -15.81 -0.25
C MET A 194 -5.32 -16.16 0.26
N LEU A 195 -6.27 -15.21 0.22
CA LEU A 195 -7.67 -15.50 0.57
C LEU A 195 -8.29 -16.50 -0.39
N VAL A 196 -7.98 -16.40 -1.67
CA VAL A 196 -8.41 -17.34 -2.69
C VAL A 196 -7.83 -18.74 -2.45
N ALA A 197 -6.57 -18.84 -2.06
CA ALA A 197 -5.94 -20.10 -1.65
C ALA A 197 -6.65 -20.71 -0.43
N LYS A 198 -6.97 -19.90 0.59
CA LYS A 198 -7.75 -20.35 1.75
C LYS A 198 -9.16 -20.83 1.36
N TYR A 199 -9.81 -20.14 0.44
CA TYR A 199 -11.09 -20.59 -0.11
C TYR A 199 -10.96 -21.93 -0.84
N HIS A 200 -9.90 -22.11 -1.63
CA HIS A 200 -9.58 -23.37 -2.29
C HIS A 200 -9.29 -24.51 -1.30
N GLU A 201 -8.54 -24.25 -0.23
CA GLU A 201 -8.28 -25.20 0.87
C GLU A 201 -9.56 -25.66 1.58
N SER A 202 -10.58 -24.80 1.64
CA SER A 202 -11.92 -25.15 2.13
C SER A 202 -12.75 -25.98 1.13
N ASN A 203 -12.15 -26.51 0.07
CA ASN A 203 -12.82 -27.14 -1.09
C ASN A 203 -13.88 -26.22 -1.74
N CYS A 204 -13.67 -24.91 -1.71
CA CYS A 204 -14.60 -23.90 -2.22
C CYS A 204 -15.98 -23.91 -1.51
N GLU A 205 -16.05 -24.29 -0.23
CA GLU A 205 -17.31 -24.34 0.53
C GLU A 205 -17.51 -23.13 1.45
N ASP A 206 -16.41 -22.54 1.97
CA ASP A 206 -16.51 -21.46 2.93
C ASP A 206 -16.80 -20.10 2.27
N LYS A 207 -18.10 -19.80 2.15
CA LYS A 207 -18.60 -18.54 1.60
C LYS A 207 -18.25 -17.31 2.44
N THR A 208 -17.82 -17.47 3.70
CA THR A 208 -17.40 -16.33 4.52
C THR A 208 -16.11 -15.71 3.96
N ILE A 209 -15.23 -16.53 3.36
CA ILE A 209 -14.00 -16.08 2.71
C ILE A 209 -14.32 -15.23 1.47
N LEU A 210 -15.33 -15.63 0.68
CA LEU A 210 -15.79 -14.81 -0.46
C LEU A 210 -16.30 -13.43 -0.02
N ALA A 211 -16.98 -13.35 1.13
CA ALA A 211 -17.41 -12.07 1.68
C ALA A 211 -16.22 -11.21 2.15
N SER A 212 -15.18 -11.83 2.72
CA SER A 212 -13.93 -11.13 3.07
C SER A 212 -13.20 -10.61 1.82
N ILE A 213 -13.13 -11.41 0.74
CA ILE A 213 -12.55 -10.97 -0.54
C ILE A 213 -13.31 -9.76 -1.10
N ASP A 214 -14.65 -9.79 -1.15
CA ASP A 214 -15.44 -8.66 -1.64
C ASP A 214 -15.29 -7.41 -0.76
N ARG A 215 -15.21 -7.55 0.56
CA ARG A 215 -14.92 -6.43 1.48
C ARG A 215 -13.53 -5.84 1.22
N ALA A 216 -12.52 -6.70 1.07
CA ALA A 216 -11.15 -6.30 0.79
C ALA A 216 -11.04 -5.54 -0.54
N ILE A 217 -11.66 -6.05 -1.61
CA ILE A 217 -11.75 -5.36 -2.91
C ILE A 217 -12.45 -4.01 -2.76
N LYS A 218 -13.56 -3.93 -2.02
CA LYS A 218 -14.27 -2.67 -1.80
C LYS A 218 -13.47 -1.67 -0.99
N SER A 219 -12.55 -2.10 -0.13
CA SER A 219 -11.77 -1.21 0.72
C SER A 219 -10.61 -0.50 -0.01
N SER A 220 -10.02 -1.11 -1.05
CA SER A 220 -8.91 -0.54 -1.82
C SER A 220 -9.34 -0.02 -3.19
N LEU A 221 -9.02 1.23 -3.53
CA LEU A 221 -9.27 1.77 -4.87
C LEU A 221 -8.55 0.98 -5.96
N GLU A 222 -7.34 0.50 -5.67
CA GLU A 222 -6.55 -0.26 -6.64
C GLU A 222 -7.19 -1.63 -6.93
N LEU A 223 -7.74 -2.30 -5.92
CA LEU A 223 -8.41 -3.58 -6.14
C LEU A 223 -9.79 -3.42 -6.78
N ARG A 224 -10.47 -2.29 -6.56
CA ARG A 224 -11.76 -2.01 -7.23
C ARG A 224 -11.63 -2.04 -8.75
N SER A 225 -10.54 -1.52 -9.32
CA SER A 225 -10.30 -1.59 -10.78
C SER A 225 -10.02 -3.02 -11.27
N LYS A 226 -9.58 -3.91 -10.36
CA LYS A 226 -9.29 -5.33 -10.62
C LYS A 226 -10.45 -6.26 -10.24
N LYS A 227 -11.55 -5.72 -9.71
CA LYS A 227 -12.68 -6.50 -9.15
C LYS A 227 -13.18 -7.57 -10.11
N GLU A 228 -13.53 -7.17 -11.33
CA GLU A 228 -14.08 -8.07 -12.35
C GLU A 228 -13.10 -9.21 -12.68
N LEU A 229 -11.80 -8.90 -12.74
CA LEU A 229 -10.75 -9.88 -13.01
C LEU A 229 -10.63 -10.91 -11.88
N ILE A 230 -10.67 -10.45 -10.64
CA ILE A 230 -10.62 -11.31 -9.45
C ILE A 230 -11.87 -12.19 -9.36
N GLU A 231 -13.07 -11.62 -9.51
CA GLU A 231 -14.33 -12.37 -9.46
C GLU A 231 -14.40 -13.43 -10.57
N SER A 232 -13.95 -13.07 -11.77
CA SER A 232 -13.89 -13.99 -12.90
C SER A 232 -12.92 -15.14 -12.65
N PHE A 233 -11.75 -14.86 -12.06
CA PHE A 233 -10.80 -15.91 -11.67
C PHE A 233 -11.41 -16.84 -10.63
N ILE A 234 -11.99 -16.31 -9.55
CA ILE A 234 -12.63 -17.10 -8.49
C ILE A 234 -13.70 -18.05 -9.05
N ALA A 235 -14.47 -17.61 -10.04
CA ALA A 235 -15.47 -18.44 -10.70
C ALA A 235 -14.89 -19.63 -11.49
N THR A 236 -13.61 -19.57 -11.87
CA THR A 236 -12.91 -20.66 -12.59
C THR A 236 -12.20 -21.65 -11.67
N ILE A 237 -12.11 -21.37 -10.37
CA ILE A 237 -11.35 -22.19 -9.41
C ILE A 237 -12.02 -23.54 -9.19
N THR A 238 -11.21 -24.58 -9.21
CA THR A 238 -11.59 -25.96 -8.93
C THR A 238 -10.64 -26.56 -7.91
N VAL A 239 -10.95 -27.74 -7.36
CA VAL A 239 -10.12 -28.45 -6.35
C VAL A 239 -8.72 -28.85 -6.86
N LYS A 240 -8.43 -28.66 -8.15
CA LYS A 240 -7.13 -28.95 -8.77
C LYS A 240 -6.30 -27.70 -9.09
N THR A 241 -6.81 -26.53 -8.74
CA THR A 241 -6.23 -25.25 -9.11
C THR A 241 -4.96 -24.99 -8.30
N ASP A 242 -3.89 -24.60 -8.99
CA ASP A 242 -2.69 -24.03 -8.38
C ASP A 242 -2.84 -22.51 -8.44
N VAL A 243 -3.28 -21.90 -7.34
CA VAL A 243 -3.78 -20.51 -7.31
C VAL A 243 -2.79 -19.52 -7.92
N ASP A 244 -1.50 -19.63 -7.60
CA ASP A 244 -0.49 -18.68 -8.08
C ASP A 244 -0.23 -18.83 -9.59
N LYS A 245 -0.08 -20.07 -10.07
CA LYS A 245 0.19 -20.33 -11.50
C LYS A 245 -1.02 -20.08 -12.36
N ASP A 246 -2.19 -20.53 -11.90
CA ASP A 246 -3.44 -20.41 -12.63
C ASP A 246 -3.90 -18.95 -12.66
N TRP A 247 -3.63 -18.15 -11.63
CA TRP A 247 -3.84 -16.70 -11.67
C TRP A 247 -3.00 -16.04 -12.76
N ALA A 248 -1.70 -16.30 -12.80
CA ALA A 248 -0.83 -15.71 -13.82
C ALA A 248 -1.25 -16.11 -15.25
N ALA A 249 -1.63 -17.38 -15.44
CA ALA A 249 -2.15 -17.87 -16.71
C ALA A 249 -3.49 -17.21 -17.09
N PHE A 250 -4.41 -17.12 -16.14
CA PHE A 250 -5.72 -16.50 -16.31
C PHE A 250 -5.60 -15.01 -16.68
N VAL A 251 -4.78 -14.25 -15.95
CA VAL A 251 -4.54 -12.82 -16.24
C VAL A 251 -3.98 -12.66 -17.66
N LYS A 252 -3.05 -13.53 -18.07
CA LYS A 252 -2.47 -13.50 -19.42
C LYS A 252 -3.52 -13.76 -20.51
N GLU A 253 -4.39 -14.75 -20.32
CA GLU A 253 -5.45 -15.06 -21.26
C GLU A 253 -6.50 -13.93 -21.32
N GLN A 254 -6.91 -13.41 -20.17
CA GLN A 254 -7.88 -12.32 -20.10
C GLN A 254 -7.33 -11.02 -20.70
N GLN A 255 -6.05 -10.67 -20.44
CA GLN A 255 -5.39 -9.53 -21.09
C GLN A 255 -5.44 -9.65 -22.62
N LYS A 256 -5.13 -10.83 -23.16
CA LYS A 256 -5.17 -11.07 -24.61
C LYS A 256 -6.59 -10.91 -25.14
N SER A 257 -7.59 -11.47 -24.47
CA SER A 257 -9.00 -11.37 -24.85
C SER A 257 -9.51 -9.92 -24.84
N ASP A 258 -9.21 -9.16 -23.79
CA ASP A 258 -9.63 -7.78 -23.63
C ASP A 258 -8.96 -6.87 -24.69
N ILE A 259 -7.70 -7.13 -25.07
CA ILE A 259 -7.02 -6.41 -26.16
C ILE A 259 -7.67 -6.68 -27.51
N GLU A 260 -7.95 -7.94 -27.84
CA GLU A 260 -8.62 -8.29 -29.11
C GLU A 260 -10.04 -7.69 -29.17
N THR A 261 -10.74 -7.66 -28.03
CA THR A 261 -12.05 -7.00 -27.90
C THR A 261 -11.93 -5.49 -28.16
N LEU A 262 -10.95 -4.83 -27.55
CA LEU A 262 -10.69 -3.40 -27.73
C LEU A 262 -10.34 -3.06 -29.20
N ILE A 263 -9.55 -3.92 -29.85
CA ILE A 263 -9.23 -3.80 -31.29
C ILE A 263 -10.49 -3.91 -32.13
N ALA A 264 -11.35 -4.90 -31.86
CA ALA A 264 -12.56 -5.15 -32.64
C ALA A 264 -13.61 -4.04 -32.48
N GLU A 265 -13.87 -3.61 -31.25
CA GLU A 265 -14.88 -2.58 -30.94
C GLU A 265 -14.53 -1.23 -31.54
N GLU A 266 -13.28 -0.78 -31.34
CA GLU A 266 -12.86 0.57 -31.74
C GLU A 266 -12.21 0.62 -33.12
N ARG A 267 -11.96 -0.55 -33.73
CA ARG A 267 -11.23 -0.76 -34.99
C ARG A 267 -9.81 -0.21 -34.92
N LEU A 268 -9.11 -0.53 -33.84
CA LEU A 268 -7.76 -0.01 -33.57
C LEU A 268 -6.70 -0.77 -34.39
N ASN A 269 -5.57 -0.13 -34.61
CA ASN A 269 -4.39 -0.80 -35.15
C ASN A 269 -3.76 -1.71 -34.07
N SER A 270 -3.78 -3.02 -34.31
CA SER A 270 -3.29 -4.03 -33.36
C SER A 270 -1.82 -3.85 -32.97
N GLU A 271 -0.92 -3.64 -33.95
CA GLU A 271 0.51 -3.49 -33.67
C GLU A 271 0.82 -2.22 -32.88
N GLU A 272 0.22 -1.09 -33.29
CA GLU A 272 0.46 0.20 -32.62
C GLU A 272 -0.16 0.22 -31.22
N LEU A 273 -1.32 -0.41 -31.02
CA LEU A 273 -1.94 -0.57 -29.70
C LEU A 273 -1.04 -1.38 -28.76
N ARG A 274 -0.54 -2.54 -29.21
CA ARG A 274 0.34 -3.39 -28.39
C ARG A 274 1.62 -2.67 -27.99
N LYS A 275 2.27 -1.95 -28.93
CA LYS A 275 3.45 -1.11 -28.64
C LYS A 275 3.12 0.00 -27.65
N TYR A 276 1.97 0.66 -27.80
CA TYR A 276 1.55 1.72 -26.92
C TYR A 276 1.32 1.21 -25.49
N LEU A 277 0.59 0.10 -25.34
CA LEU A 277 0.34 -0.52 -24.04
C LEU A 277 1.64 -0.99 -23.39
N PHE A 278 2.54 -1.65 -24.13
CA PHE A 278 3.85 -2.04 -23.59
C PHE A 278 4.62 -0.85 -23.01
N ASN A 279 4.69 0.27 -23.75
CA ASN A 279 5.34 1.48 -23.27
C ASN A 279 4.61 2.11 -22.08
N ALA A 280 3.28 2.11 -22.07
CA ALA A 280 2.50 2.67 -20.98
C ALA A 280 2.69 1.90 -19.66
N PHE A 281 2.72 0.56 -19.72
CA PHE A 281 2.96 -0.29 -18.55
C PHE A 281 4.40 -0.18 -18.05
N ARG A 282 5.39 -0.13 -18.97
CA ARG A 282 6.79 0.14 -18.60
C ARG A 282 6.96 1.50 -17.93
N ASP A 283 6.31 2.53 -18.47
CA ASP A 283 6.44 3.91 -17.99
C ASP A 283 5.49 4.19 -16.79
N GLY A 284 4.61 3.26 -16.42
CA GLY A 284 3.65 3.38 -15.32
C GLY A 284 2.53 4.38 -15.55
N GLN A 285 2.28 4.82 -16.79
CA GLN A 285 1.23 5.80 -17.09
C GLN A 285 0.76 5.77 -18.54
N ILE A 286 -0.51 6.12 -18.75
CA ILE A 286 -1.11 6.33 -20.07
C ILE A 286 -0.82 7.76 -20.55
N LYS A 287 0.02 7.90 -21.57
CA LYS A 287 0.33 9.20 -22.20
C LYS A 287 -0.78 9.59 -23.16
N THR A 288 -1.60 10.56 -22.76
CA THR A 288 -2.70 11.09 -23.59
C THR A 288 -2.25 12.19 -24.56
N SER A 289 -1.06 12.76 -24.31
CA SER A 289 -0.46 13.81 -25.12
C SER A 289 0.42 13.21 -26.23
N GLY A 290 0.52 13.93 -27.36
CA GLY A 290 1.30 13.49 -28.52
C GLY A 290 0.45 12.78 -29.58
N THR A 291 1.14 12.11 -30.52
CA THR A 291 0.54 11.52 -31.72
C THR A 291 0.39 10.00 -31.66
N ASP A 292 0.81 9.35 -30.57
CA ASP A 292 0.78 7.88 -30.50
C ASP A 292 -0.64 7.33 -30.54
N ILE A 293 -1.58 7.95 -29.81
CA ILE A 293 -3.00 7.57 -29.89
C ILE A 293 -3.57 7.80 -31.29
N ASP A 294 -3.08 8.82 -32.00
CA ASP A 294 -3.50 9.07 -33.39
C ASP A 294 -3.01 7.98 -34.37
N LYS A 295 -1.95 7.21 -34.03
CA LYS A 295 -1.49 6.04 -34.81
C LYS A 295 -2.33 4.79 -34.54
N ILE A 296 -2.87 4.68 -33.32
CA ILE A 296 -3.70 3.55 -32.89
C ILE A 296 -5.11 3.65 -33.49
N MET A 297 -5.65 4.86 -33.58
CA MET A 297 -7.01 5.09 -34.07
C MET A 297 -7.14 4.81 -35.58
N PRO A 298 -8.31 4.32 -36.03
CA PRO A 298 -8.60 4.22 -37.45
C PRO A 298 -8.63 5.60 -38.12
N PRO A 299 -8.46 5.67 -39.45
CA PRO A 299 -8.55 6.93 -40.18
C PRO A 299 -9.96 7.54 -40.04
N VAL A 300 -10.06 8.61 -39.25
CA VAL A 300 -11.29 9.40 -39.07
C VAL A 300 -11.15 10.73 -39.79
N SER A 301 -12.20 11.15 -40.51
CA SER A 301 -12.23 12.43 -41.22
C SER A 301 -11.93 13.60 -40.27
N ARG A 302 -10.98 14.45 -40.66
CA ARG A 302 -10.60 15.66 -39.91
C ARG A 302 -11.61 16.80 -40.05
N PHE A 303 -12.57 16.69 -40.96
CA PHE A 303 -13.47 17.78 -41.36
C PHE A 303 -14.92 17.63 -40.82
N GLY A 304 -15.14 16.74 -39.85
CA GLY A 304 -16.48 16.38 -39.35
C GLY A 304 -16.82 16.89 -37.93
N GLY A 305 -16.56 18.17 -37.62
CA GLY A 305 -17.23 18.87 -36.51
C GLY A 305 -17.11 18.28 -35.09
N GLY A 306 -16.00 17.63 -34.73
CA GLY A 306 -15.73 17.17 -33.35
C GLY A 306 -15.73 15.65 -33.14
N ALA A 307 -16.31 14.87 -34.06
CA ALA A 307 -16.44 13.41 -33.93
C ALA A 307 -15.09 12.67 -33.74
N ARG A 308 -14.00 13.18 -34.32
CA ARG A 308 -12.66 12.62 -34.12
C ARG A 308 -12.15 12.84 -32.68
N ALA A 309 -12.43 14.00 -32.09
CA ALA A 309 -11.99 14.31 -30.73
C ALA A 309 -12.77 13.47 -29.72
N GLU A 310 -14.08 13.31 -29.93
CA GLU A 310 -14.92 12.42 -29.11
C GLU A 310 -14.44 10.98 -29.19
N LYS A 311 -14.20 10.46 -30.40
CA LYS A 311 -13.66 9.10 -30.56
C LYS A 311 -12.29 8.92 -29.89
N LYS A 312 -11.42 9.93 -29.99
CA LYS A 312 -10.12 9.92 -29.30
C LYS A 312 -10.29 9.85 -27.79
N GLN A 313 -11.25 10.59 -27.24
CA GLN A 313 -11.54 10.57 -25.81
C GLN A 313 -12.08 9.20 -25.36
N ILE A 314 -13.01 8.60 -26.10
CA ILE A 314 -13.53 7.24 -25.82
C ILE A 314 -12.40 6.21 -25.79
N VAL A 315 -11.49 6.25 -26.78
CA VAL A 315 -10.33 5.36 -26.83
C VAL A 315 -9.41 5.59 -25.62
N ILE A 316 -9.14 6.84 -25.25
CA ILE A 316 -8.36 7.17 -24.05
C ILE A 316 -8.98 6.57 -22.80
N ASP A 317 -10.29 6.73 -22.62
CA ASP A 317 -10.99 6.25 -21.43
C ASP A 317 -10.97 4.72 -21.34
N LYS A 318 -11.17 4.03 -22.47
CA LYS A 318 -11.00 2.56 -22.53
C LYS A 318 -9.57 2.10 -22.24
N LEU A 319 -8.56 2.81 -22.75
CA LEU A 319 -7.15 2.48 -22.49
C LEU A 319 -6.77 2.72 -21.02
N LYS A 320 -7.32 3.77 -20.40
CA LYS A 320 -7.15 4.00 -18.96
C LYS A 320 -7.79 2.91 -18.12
N ALA A 321 -9.03 2.53 -18.44
CA ALA A 321 -9.71 1.44 -17.74
C ALA A 321 -8.94 0.11 -17.88
N PHE A 322 -8.46 -0.21 -19.09
CA PHE A 322 -7.61 -1.38 -19.32
C PHE A 322 -6.31 -1.30 -18.50
N PHE A 323 -5.64 -0.14 -18.48
CA PHE A 323 -4.44 0.06 -17.70
C PHE A 323 -4.69 -0.14 -16.21
N GLU A 324 -5.71 0.50 -15.64
CA GLU A 324 -6.07 0.36 -14.23
C GLU A 324 -6.44 -1.08 -13.83
N LYS A 325 -7.06 -1.84 -14.75
CA LYS A 325 -7.42 -3.26 -14.55
C LYS A 325 -6.21 -4.20 -14.46
N TYR A 326 -5.11 -3.89 -15.16
CA TYR A 326 -3.96 -4.80 -15.28
C TYR A 326 -2.65 -4.26 -14.71
N TYR A 327 -2.57 -2.97 -14.36
CA TYR A 327 -1.36 -2.37 -13.80
C TYR A 327 -0.96 -3.06 -12.49
N GLY A 328 0.35 -3.33 -12.35
CA GLY A 328 0.90 -4.09 -11.22
C GLY A 328 0.86 -5.62 -11.38
N LEU A 329 0.13 -6.17 -12.35
CA LEU A 329 -0.01 -7.63 -12.57
C LEU A 329 0.99 -8.21 -13.59
N GLY A 330 1.87 -7.36 -14.14
CA GLY A 330 2.77 -7.71 -15.23
C GLY A 330 2.11 -7.62 -16.61
N MET A 331 2.87 -7.14 -17.59
CA MET A 331 2.50 -7.17 -19.01
C MET A 331 3.08 -8.44 -19.62
N VAL A 332 2.23 -9.22 -20.26
CA VAL A 332 2.69 -10.33 -21.08
C VAL A 332 3.41 -9.74 -22.29
N GLU A 333 4.61 -10.22 -22.61
CA GLU A 333 5.20 -9.97 -23.93
C GLU A 333 4.23 -10.49 -24.99
N LEU A 334 3.42 -9.59 -25.54
CA LEU A 334 2.49 -9.85 -26.64
C LEU A 334 3.27 -9.91 -27.97
N THR A 335 4.51 -10.41 -27.93
CA THR A 335 5.30 -10.69 -29.12
C THR A 335 4.65 -11.87 -29.83
N SER A 336 4.37 -11.60 -31.11
CA SER A 336 3.66 -12.42 -32.08
C SER A 336 4.01 -13.90 -32.10
#